data_AF-A0A7G5LTR1-F1
#
_entry.id   AF-A0A7G5LTR1-F1
#
_cell.length_a   1.000
_cell.length_b   1.000
_cell.length_c   1.000
_cell.angle_alpha   90.00
_cell.angle_beta   90.00
_cell.angle_gamma   90.00
#
_symmetry.space_group_name_H-M   'P 1'
#
loop_
_entity.id
_entity.type
_entity.pdbx_description
1 polymer ?
#
loop_
_entity_poly.entity_id
_entity_poly.type
_entity_poly.pdbx_seq_one_letter_code
_entity_poly.pdbx_strand_id
1 'polypeptide(L)'
;MTTPTDVSSIASEIRRATFTVRRRGFDEDEVVDYLSQLATTVQRLEAENSRLRADLSTERRAREDKGNEPISAQAVLMFAEAQKVADSLIDEAVTHARDLMMSARSQQRDIVRDAHSAATEAVHKSEAVAMQHADSAGYDHPIPEIEYVRTFAKVAQIQLRSVLDALTEQVDALGEMPRLEKD
;
A
#
# COMPACT_ATOMS: atom_id res chain seq x y z
N MET A 1 -36.52 -30.72 15.51
CA MET A 1 -37.49 -30.40 14.44
C MET A 1 -38.63 -29.62 15.08
N THR A 2 -38.53 -28.30 15.10
CA THR A 2 -39.66 -27.43 15.43
C THR A 2 -40.62 -27.50 14.26
N THR A 3 -41.79 -28.11 14.48
CA THR A 3 -42.90 -27.99 13.54
C THR A 3 -43.14 -26.51 13.28
N PRO A 4 -43.24 -26.06 12.01
CA PRO A 4 -43.68 -24.70 11.75
C PRO A 4 -45.08 -24.62 12.35
N THR A 5 -45.23 -23.90 13.46
CA THR A 5 -46.54 -23.45 13.94
C THR A 5 -47.18 -22.81 12.72
N ASP A 6 -48.27 -23.39 12.24
CA ASP A 6 -48.98 -22.86 11.07
C ASP A 6 -49.52 -21.51 11.49
N VAL A 7 -48.73 -20.47 11.21
CA VAL A 7 -48.96 -19.12 11.70
C VAL A 7 -50.34 -18.67 11.24
N SER A 8 -50.82 -19.17 10.08
CA SER A 8 -52.15 -18.89 9.55
C SER A 8 -53.32 -19.39 10.42
N SER A 9 -53.07 -20.29 11.37
CA SER A 9 -54.07 -20.81 12.31
C SER A 9 -54.25 -19.92 13.56
N ILE A 10 -53.28 -19.05 13.87
CA ILE A 10 -53.24 -18.31 15.15
C ILE A 10 -54.45 -17.38 15.28
N ALA A 11 -54.82 -16.64 14.23
CA ALA A 11 -56.01 -15.80 14.25
C ALA A 11 -57.31 -16.60 14.46
N SER A 12 -57.38 -17.85 13.97
CA SER A 12 -58.53 -18.74 14.17
C SER A 12 -58.57 -19.27 15.61
N GLU A 13 -57.41 -19.63 16.16
CA GLU A 13 -57.24 -20.08 17.54
C GLU A 13 -57.64 -18.98 18.54
N ILE A 14 -57.27 -17.73 18.29
CA ILE A 14 -57.69 -16.58 19.12
C ILE A 14 -59.21 -16.43 19.15
N ARG A 15 -59.88 -16.57 17.99
CA ARG A 15 -61.36 -16.47 17.90
C ARG A 15 -62.08 -17.63 18.59
N ARG A 16 -61.43 -18.78 18.72
CA ARG A 16 -61.98 -19.99 19.34
C ARG A 16 -61.52 -20.17 20.78
N ALA A 17 -60.73 -19.25 21.32
CA ALA A 17 -60.21 -19.33 22.66
C ALA A 17 -61.36 -19.29 23.68
N THR A 18 -61.41 -20.28 24.57
CA THR A 18 -62.42 -20.38 25.62
C THR A 18 -61.78 -20.19 26.99
N PHE A 19 -62.45 -19.45 27.88
CA PHE A 19 -61.96 -19.14 29.22
C PHE A 19 -62.91 -19.66 30.30
N THR A 20 -62.37 -20.04 31.45
CA THR A 20 -63.18 -20.43 32.61
C THR A 20 -63.72 -19.18 33.32
N VAL A 21 -65.01 -19.10 33.57
CA VAL A 21 -65.65 -17.98 34.27
C VAL A 21 -65.50 -18.12 35.80
N ARG A 22 -65.22 -17.01 36.50
CA ARG A 22 -65.14 -16.97 37.98
C ARG A 22 -65.97 -15.82 38.56
N ARG A 23 -66.39 -15.96 39.83
CA ARG A 23 -67.29 -15.04 40.56
C ARG A 23 -66.83 -13.57 40.62
N ARG A 24 -65.54 -13.32 40.42
CA ARG A 24 -64.93 -12.01 40.11
C ARG A 24 -64.00 -12.26 38.92
N GLY A 25 -64.36 -11.73 37.76
CA GLY A 25 -63.62 -11.90 36.51
C GLY A 25 -63.77 -10.65 35.64
N PHE A 26 -63.11 -10.66 34.49
CA PHE A 26 -63.31 -9.66 33.45
C PHE A 26 -64.71 -9.79 32.85
N ASP A 27 -65.21 -8.70 32.28
CA ASP A 27 -66.44 -8.70 31.50
C ASP A 27 -66.27 -9.58 30.26
N GLU A 28 -67.22 -10.48 30.01
CA GLU A 28 -67.14 -11.45 28.92
C GLU A 28 -67.26 -10.75 27.57
N ASP A 29 -68.14 -9.75 27.46
CA ASP A 29 -68.36 -9.02 26.21
C ASP A 29 -67.11 -8.21 25.83
N GLU A 30 -66.48 -7.56 26.81
CA GLU A 30 -65.24 -6.80 26.61
C GLU A 30 -64.08 -7.70 26.17
N VAL A 31 -63.98 -8.89 26.76
CA VAL A 31 -62.95 -9.89 26.38
C VAL A 31 -63.20 -10.41 24.97
N VAL A 32 -64.44 -10.72 24.60
CA VAL A 32 -64.79 -11.19 23.25
C VAL A 32 -64.50 -10.13 22.19
N ASP A 33 -64.83 -8.87 22.47
CA ASP A 33 -64.55 -7.75 21.58
C ASP A 33 -63.03 -7.54 21.41
N TYR A 34 -62.28 -7.59 22.52
CA TYR A 34 -60.83 -7.47 22.49
C TYR A 34 -60.18 -8.59 21.69
N LEU A 35 -60.59 -9.85 21.92
CA LEU A 35 -60.05 -11.01 21.19
C LEU A 35 -60.39 -10.95 19.69
N SER A 36 -61.57 -10.41 19.33
CA SER A 36 -61.96 -10.20 17.93
C SER A 36 -61.08 -9.16 17.24
N GLN A 37 -60.76 -8.05 17.92
CA GLN A 37 -59.82 -7.03 17.42
C GLN A 37 -58.39 -7.58 17.32
N LEU A 38 -57.96 -8.35 18.32
CA LEU A 38 -56.66 -8.99 18.35
C LEU A 38 -56.50 -9.98 17.18
N ALA A 39 -57.49 -10.87 16.98
CA ALA A 39 -57.48 -11.83 15.88
C ALA A 39 -57.41 -11.14 14.51
N THR A 40 -58.15 -10.03 14.34
CA THR A 40 -58.12 -9.24 13.10
C THR A 40 -56.75 -8.61 12.87
N THR A 41 -56.11 -8.10 13.93
CA THR A 41 -54.78 -7.50 13.86
C THR A 41 -53.71 -8.54 13.52
N VAL A 42 -53.76 -9.69 14.17
CA VAL A 42 -52.85 -10.82 13.92
C VAL A 42 -52.97 -11.29 12.47
N GLN A 43 -54.20 -11.49 11.98
CA GLN A 43 -54.45 -11.87 10.59
C GLN A 43 -53.89 -10.86 9.58
N ARG A 44 -54.01 -9.56 9.85
CA ARG A 44 -53.43 -8.50 9.01
C ARG A 44 -51.90 -8.57 9.00
N LEU A 45 -51.27 -8.74 10.16
CA LEU A 45 -49.82 -8.84 10.27
C LEU A 45 -49.27 -10.10 9.61
N GLU A 46 -49.99 -11.22 9.67
CA GLU A 46 -49.63 -12.45 8.96
C GLU A 46 -49.68 -12.28 7.44
N ALA A 47 -50.72 -11.62 6.92
CA ALA A 47 -50.84 -11.30 5.51
C ALA A 47 -49.68 -10.39 5.05
N GLU A 48 -49.32 -9.39 5.86
CA GLU A 48 -48.19 -8.51 5.58
C GLU A 48 -46.84 -9.25 5.63
N ASN A 49 -46.62 -10.11 6.63
CA ASN A 49 -45.39 -10.88 6.78
C ASN A 49 -45.22 -11.89 5.63
N SER A 50 -46.31 -12.56 5.23
CA SER A 50 -46.28 -13.49 4.08
C SER A 50 -45.95 -12.77 2.77
N ARG A 51 -46.53 -11.59 2.54
CA ARG A 51 -46.19 -10.73 1.41
C ARG A 51 -44.72 -10.30 1.43
N LEU A 52 -44.23 -9.78 2.55
CA LEU A 52 -42.84 -9.35 2.68
C LEU A 52 -41.85 -10.50 2.48
N ARG A 53 -42.17 -11.71 2.97
CA ARG A 53 -41.37 -12.91 2.71
C ARG A 53 -41.36 -13.29 1.24
N ALA A 54 -42.49 -13.20 0.56
CA ALA A 54 -42.58 -13.46 -0.88
C ALA A 54 -41.76 -12.45 -1.68
N ASP A 55 -41.87 -11.15 -1.36
CA ASP A 55 -41.10 -10.08 -2.00
C ASP A 55 -39.60 -10.29 -1.79
N LEU A 56 -39.18 -10.56 -0.54
CA LEU A 56 -37.77 -10.82 -0.21
C LEU A 56 -37.22 -12.07 -0.89
N SER A 57 -38.04 -13.12 -1.05
CA SER A 57 -37.64 -14.32 -1.79
C SER A 57 -37.45 -14.04 -3.29
N THR A 58 -38.28 -13.16 -3.86
CA THR A 58 -38.23 -12.75 -5.27
C THR A 58 -36.99 -11.89 -5.53
N GLU A 59 -36.74 -10.91 -4.66
CA GLU A 59 -35.55 -10.05 -4.73
C GLU A 59 -34.26 -10.83 -4.57
N ARG A 60 -34.22 -11.82 -3.67
CA ARG A 60 -33.05 -12.69 -3.52
C ARG A 60 -32.75 -13.47 -4.80
N ARG A 61 -33.76 -14.11 -5.39
CA ARG A 61 -33.60 -14.82 -6.67
C ARG A 61 -33.13 -13.87 -7.79
N ALA A 62 -33.74 -12.69 -7.89
CA ALA A 62 -33.34 -11.70 -8.88
C ALA A 62 -31.90 -11.17 -8.70
N ARG A 63 -31.40 -11.10 -7.46
CA ARG A 63 -30.01 -10.74 -7.17
C ARG A 63 -29.04 -11.88 -7.44
N GLU A 64 -29.40 -13.11 -7.11
CA GLU A 64 -28.61 -14.32 -7.40
C GLU A 64 -28.42 -14.49 -8.92
N ASP A 65 -29.49 -14.31 -9.70
CA ASP A 65 -29.42 -14.35 -11.17
C ASP A 65 -28.54 -13.24 -11.75
N LYS A 66 -28.56 -12.04 -11.16
CA LYS A 66 -27.70 -10.90 -11.60
C LYS A 66 -26.24 -11.04 -11.17
N GLY A 67 -25.97 -11.72 -10.06
CA GLY A 67 -24.62 -11.89 -9.50
C GLY A 67 -23.76 -12.90 -10.26
N ASN A 68 -24.37 -13.87 -10.93
CA ASN A 68 -23.64 -14.97 -11.57
C ASN A 68 -23.28 -14.76 -13.06
N GLU A 69 -24.00 -13.91 -13.81
CA GLU A 69 -24.04 -14.08 -15.27
C GLU A 69 -23.01 -13.27 -16.12
N PRO A 70 -22.40 -12.14 -15.69
CA PRO A 70 -21.31 -11.54 -16.50
C PRO A 70 -20.05 -11.07 -15.77
N ILE A 71 -20.07 -10.98 -14.44
CA ILE A 71 -18.95 -10.41 -13.67
C ILE A 71 -17.76 -11.39 -13.63
N SER A 72 -18.01 -12.70 -13.64
CA SER A 72 -16.94 -13.71 -13.60
C SER A 72 -16.14 -13.76 -14.91
N ALA A 73 -16.80 -13.75 -16.07
CA ALA A 73 -16.13 -13.84 -17.37
C ALA A 73 -15.31 -12.59 -17.70
N GLN A 74 -15.87 -11.39 -17.43
CA GLN A 74 -15.16 -10.13 -17.66
C GLN A 74 -14.01 -9.93 -16.67
N ALA A 75 -14.17 -10.32 -15.41
CA ALA A 75 -13.08 -10.27 -14.43
C ALA A 75 -11.95 -11.22 -14.81
N VAL A 76 -12.24 -12.45 -15.25
CA VAL A 76 -11.23 -13.41 -15.70
C VAL A 76 -10.45 -12.89 -16.90
N LEU A 77 -11.13 -12.27 -17.87
CA LEU A 77 -10.46 -11.64 -19.02
C LEU A 77 -9.54 -10.50 -18.59
N MET A 78 -10.01 -9.62 -17.70
CA MET A 78 -9.22 -8.52 -17.16
C MET A 78 -8.02 -9.01 -16.35
N PHE A 79 -8.16 -10.09 -15.57
CA PHE A 79 -7.03 -10.69 -14.85
C PHE A 79 -6.00 -11.30 -15.80
N ALA A 80 -6.43 -11.96 -16.87
CA ALA A 80 -5.53 -12.50 -17.88
C ALA A 80 -4.77 -11.38 -18.62
N GLU A 81 -5.43 -10.24 -18.87
CA GLU A 81 -4.78 -9.06 -19.44
C GLU A 81 -3.77 -8.43 -18.47
N ALA A 82 -4.16 -8.24 -17.20
CA ALA A 82 -3.28 -7.71 -16.17
C ALA A 82 -2.04 -8.58 -15.94
N GLN A 83 -2.18 -9.91 -15.99
CA GLN A 83 -1.05 -10.84 -15.89
C GLN A 83 -0.06 -10.67 -17.05
N LYS A 84 -0.55 -10.56 -18.29
CA LYS A 84 0.32 -10.31 -19.45
C LYS A 84 1.08 -8.98 -19.33
N VAL A 85 0.41 -7.94 -18.85
CA VAL A 85 1.05 -6.64 -18.61
C VAL A 85 2.11 -6.74 -17.52
N ALA A 86 1.82 -7.46 -16.44
CA ALA A 86 2.79 -7.68 -15.36
C ALA A 86 4.04 -8.43 -15.86
N ASP A 87 3.86 -9.51 -16.64
CA ASP A 87 4.96 -10.27 -17.21
C ASP A 87 5.82 -9.41 -18.16
N SER A 88 5.18 -8.58 -18.99
CA SER A 88 5.89 -7.64 -19.88
C SER A 88 6.70 -6.60 -19.11
N LEU A 89 6.14 -6.02 -18.04
CA LEU A 89 6.83 -5.03 -17.22
C LEU A 89 8.01 -5.64 -16.47
N ILE A 90 7.90 -6.90 -16.03
CA ILE A 90 9.00 -7.61 -15.39
C ILE A 90 10.14 -7.81 -16.38
N ASP A 91 9.85 -8.22 -17.62
CA ASP A 91 10.88 -8.44 -18.64
C ASP A 91 11.60 -7.14 -19.03
N GLU A 92 10.84 -6.04 -19.18
CA GLU A 92 11.39 -4.70 -19.42
C GLU A 92 12.27 -4.25 -18.25
N ALA A 93 11.79 -4.38 -17.02
CA ALA A 93 12.54 -3.99 -15.83
C ALA A 93 13.83 -4.80 -15.66
N VAL A 94 13.80 -6.11 -15.94
CA VAL A 94 14.98 -6.98 -15.89
C VAL A 94 16.01 -6.57 -16.94
N THR A 95 15.56 -6.28 -18.16
CA THR A 95 16.43 -5.83 -19.25
C THR A 95 17.08 -4.49 -18.91
N HIS A 96 16.28 -3.51 -18.48
CA HIS A 96 16.77 -2.20 -18.10
C HIS A 96 17.74 -2.27 -16.91
N ALA A 97 17.48 -3.13 -15.92
CA ALA A 97 18.39 -3.33 -14.79
C ALA A 97 19.75 -3.90 -15.24
N ARG A 98 19.76 -4.82 -16.21
CA ARG A 98 21.01 -5.35 -16.79
C ARG A 98 21.80 -4.27 -17.51
N ASP A 99 21.12 -3.44 -18.28
CA ASP A 99 21.76 -2.35 -19.02
C ASP A 99 22.36 -1.30 -18.07
N LEU A 100 21.63 -0.93 -17.02
CA LEU A 100 22.14 -0.05 -15.96
C LEU A 100 23.37 -0.63 -15.28
N MET A 101 23.37 -1.92 -14.95
CA MET A 101 24.54 -2.57 -14.35
C MET A 101 25.74 -2.62 -15.29
N MET A 102 25.53 -2.86 -16.58
CA MET A 102 26.60 -2.83 -17.59
C MET A 102 27.18 -1.42 -17.74
N SER A 103 26.31 -0.41 -17.80
CA SER A 103 26.71 1.01 -17.86
C SER A 103 27.50 1.43 -16.63
N ALA A 104 26.99 1.14 -15.43
CA ALA A 104 27.67 1.45 -14.17
C ALA A 104 29.05 0.76 -14.06
N ARG A 105 29.16 -0.51 -14.51
CA ARG A 105 30.44 -1.22 -14.56
C ARG A 105 31.41 -0.66 -15.61
N SER A 106 30.91 -0.09 -16.71
CA SER A 106 31.76 0.63 -17.66
C SER A 106 32.29 1.90 -17.03
N GLN A 107 31.40 2.74 -16.51
CA GLN A 107 31.75 4.01 -15.86
C GLN A 107 32.73 3.80 -14.70
N GLN A 108 32.53 2.76 -13.88
CA GLN A 108 33.47 2.42 -12.81
C GLN A 108 34.88 2.11 -13.35
N ARG A 109 34.99 1.36 -14.45
CA ARG A 109 36.29 1.04 -15.06
C ARG A 109 36.96 2.29 -15.63
N ASP A 110 36.18 3.17 -16.25
CA ASP A 110 36.68 4.42 -16.81
C ASP A 110 37.20 5.36 -15.70
N ILE A 111 36.43 5.54 -14.62
CA ILE A 111 36.84 6.35 -13.46
C ILE A 111 38.12 5.80 -12.82
N VAL A 112 38.21 4.47 -12.63
CA VAL A 112 39.41 3.84 -12.05
C VAL A 112 40.63 4.02 -12.97
N ARG A 113 40.44 3.91 -14.29
CA ARG A 113 41.50 4.14 -15.27
C ARG A 113 41.98 5.59 -15.24
N ASP A 114 41.06 6.54 -15.23
CA ASP A 114 41.36 7.98 -15.20
C ASP A 114 42.06 8.37 -13.90
N ALA A 115 41.59 7.84 -12.76
CA ALA A 115 42.23 8.04 -11.47
C ALA A 115 43.66 7.50 -11.44
N HIS A 116 43.91 6.31 -12.02
CA HIS A 116 45.25 5.76 -12.14
C HIS A 116 46.15 6.63 -13.03
N SER A 117 45.65 7.09 -14.18
CA SER A 117 46.42 7.98 -15.08
C SER A 117 46.80 9.28 -14.36
N ALA A 118 45.82 9.95 -13.75
CA ALA A 118 46.03 11.19 -13.02
C ALA A 118 47.01 11.02 -11.84
N ALA A 119 46.94 9.88 -11.14
CA ALA A 119 47.89 9.56 -10.07
C ALA A 119 49.32 9.38 -10.61
N THR A 120 49.51 8.66 -11.72
CA THR A 120 50.83 8.49 -12.34
C THR A 120 51.41 9.82 -12.83
N GLU A 121 50.58 10.68 -13.43
CA GLU A 121 51.00 12.02 -13.86
C GLU A 121 51.39 12.91 -12.67
N ALA A 122 50.63 12.85 -11.56
CA ALA A 122 50.95 13.59 -10.35
C ALA A 122 52.28 13.14 -9.72
N VAL A 123 52.55 11.83 -9.69
CA VAL A 123 53.83 11.28 -9.22
C VAL A 123 54.98 11.78 -10.10
N HIS A 124 54.88 11.64 -11.43
CA HIS A 124 55.92 12.12 -12.34
C HIS A 124 56.16 13.63 -12.23
N LYS A 125 55.09 14.42 -12.06
CA LYS A 125 55.22 15.87 -11.84
C LYS A 125 55.92 16.17 -10.52
N SER A 126 55.62 15.43 -9.45
CA SER A 126 56.28 15.60 -8.15
C SER A 126 57.76 15.20 -8.19
N GLU A 127 58.10 14.12 -8.90
CA GLU A 127 59.48 13.68 -9.11
C GLU A 127 60.27 14.71 -9.94
N ALA A 128 59.68 15.26 -11.00
CA ALA A 128 60.30 16.31 -11.81
C ALA A 128 60.57 17.59 -11.00
N VAL A 129 59.61 18.00 -10.15
CA VAL A 129 59.78 19.14 -9.23
C VAL A 129 60.88 18.85 -8.19
N ALA A 130 60.93 17.64 -7.65
CA ALA A 130 61.98 17.22 -6.71
C ALA A 130 63.39 17.22 -7.36
N MET A 131 63.52 16.74 -8.60
CA MET A 131 64.79 16.76 -9.35
C MET A 131 65.24 18.19 -9.70
N GLN A 132 64.31 19.08 -10.07
CA GLN A 132 64.62 20.50 -10.29
C GLN A 132 65.06 21.21 -9.01
N HIS A 133 64.46 20.88 -7.87
CA HIS A 133 64.89 21.41 -6.58
C HIS A 133 66.25 20.85 -6.14
N ALA A 134 66.57 19.59 -6.44
CA ALA A 134 67.87 18.99 -6.17
C ALA A 134 69.03 19.66 -6.94
N ASP A 135 68.83 20.06 -8.20
CA ASP A 135 69.83 20.81 -8.98
C ASP A 135 69.99 22.27 -8.51
N SER A 136 69.00 22.82 -7.79
CA SER A 136 69.08 24.16 -7.18
C SER A 136 69.63 24.17 -5.75
N ALA A 137 69.85 23.01 -5.13
CA ALA A 137 70.32 22.85 -3.75
C ALA A 137 71.84 23.07 -3.55
N GLY A 138 72.44 23.92 -4.40
CA GLY A 138 73.82 24.37 -4.28
C GLY A 138 74.02 25.61 -3.39
N TYR A 139 72.98 26.20 -2.81
CA TYR A 139 73.11 27.36 -1.92
C TYR A 139 72.17 27.30 -0.70
N ASP A 140 72.80 27.10 0.45
CA ASP A 140 72.51 27.54 1.82
C ASP A 140 71.18 28.30 2.11
N HIS A 141 70.12 27.59 2.51
CA HIS A 141 69.23 27.95 3.64
C HIS A 141 68.20 26.82 3.95
N PRO A 142 68.08 26.33 5.20
CA PRO A 142 67.10 25.30 5.54
C PRO A 142 65.79 25.89 6.09
N ILE A 143 64.67 25.20 5.80
CA ILE A 143 63.32 25.29 6.41
C ILE A 143 62.32 26.27 5.75
N PRO A 144 61.68 25.85 4.64
CA PRO A 144 60.25 26.15 4.40
C PRO A 144 59.37 24.91 4.06
N GLU A 145 59.96 23.75 3.76
CA GLU A 145 59.22 22.61 3.18
C GLU A 145 58.25 21.94 4.17
N ILE A 146 58.61 21.87 5.46
CA ILE A 146 57.78 21.23 6.50
C ILE A 146 56.50 22.05 6.77
N GLU A 147 56.55 23.38 6.68
CA GLU A 147 55.38 24.24 6.85
C GLU A 147 54.46 24.20 5.62
N TYR A 148 55.03 24.09 4.42
CA TYR A 148 54.25 23.94 3.19
C TYR A 148 53.47 22.62 3.17
N VAL A 149 54.10 21.50 3.54
CA VAL A 149 53.42 20.20 3.65
C VAL A 149 52.36 20.23 4.76
N ARG A 150 52.65 20.86 5.90
CA ARG A 150 51.69 20.97 7.01
C ARG A 150 50.48 21.82 6.67
N THR A 151 50.67 22.94 5.99
CA THR A 151 49.56 23.81 5.54
C THR A 151 48.76 23.16 4.43
N PHE A 152 49.40 22.48 3.48
CA PHE A 152 48.72 21.73 2.43
C PHE A 152 47.87 20.58 2.99
N ALA A 153 48.41 19.80 3.93
CA ALA A 153 47.66 18.76 4.62
C ALA A 153 46.46 19.33 5.41
N LYS A 154 46.62 20.50 6.04
CA LYS A 154 45.54 21.21 6.75
C LYS A 154 44.44 21.67 5.79
N VAL A 155 44.81 22.20 4.62
CA VAL A 155 43.87 22.65 3.59
C VAL A 155 43.12 21.47 2.97
N ALA A 156 43.82 20.38 2.63
CA ALA A 156 43.21 19.16 2.12
C ALA A 156 42.21 18.55 3.14
N GLN A 157 42.53 18.58 4.43
CA GLN A 157 41.62 18.12 5.49
C GLN A 157 40.33 18.96 5.56
N ILE A 158 40.44 20.29 5.42
CA ILE A 158 39.28 21.19 5.43
C ILE A 158 38.43 20.96 4.17
N GLN A 159 39.06 20.80 3.01
CA GLN A 159 38.37 20.53 1.74
C GLN A 159 37.63 19.19 1.78
N LEU A 160 38.25 18.12 2.30
CA LEU A 160 37.61 16.81 2.41
C LEU A 160 36.40 16.84 3.35
N ARG A 161 36.51 17.59 4.46
CA ARG A 161 35.40 17.76 5.40
C ARG A 161 34.22 18.51 4.78
N SER A 162 34.50 19.56 4.02
CA SER A 162 33.48 20.32 3.28
C SER A 162 32.75 19.45 2.24
N VAL A 163 33.49 18.60 1.51
CA VAL A 163 32.91 17.68 0.52
C VAL A 163 32.04 16.61 1.21
N LEU A 164 32.46 16.08 2.36
CA LEU A 164 31.67 15.12 3.12
C LEU A 164 30.40 15.74 3.70
N ASP A 165 30.47 16.97 4.21
CA ASP A 165 29.29 17.70 4.71
C ASP A 165 28.29 17.95 3.57
N ALA A 166 28.76 18.36 2.38
CA ALA A 166 27.91 18.55 1.20
C ALA A 166 27.26 17.26 0.68
N LEU A 167 27.98 16.13 0.71
CA LEU A 167 27.42 14.82 0.34
C LEU A 167 26.38 14.34 1.37
N THR A 168 26.59 14.65 2.64
CA THR A 168 25.64 14.31 3.71
C THR A 168 24.35 15.11 3.55
N GLU A 169 24.45 16.41 3.27
CA GLU A 169 23.30 17.28 2.98
C GLU A 169 22.52 16.81 1.73
N GLN A 170 23.22 16.36 0.68
CA GLN A 170 22.57 15.80 -0.51
C GLN A 170 21.86 14.46 -0.22
N VAL A 171 22.44 13.60 0.63
CA VAL A 171 21.81 12.35 1.07
C VAL A 171 20.57 12.64 1.94
N ASP A 172 20.64 13.62 2.83
CA ASP A 172 19.49 14.05 3.64
C ASP A 172 18.38 14.64 2.76
N ALA A 173 18.73 15.46 1.76
CA ALA A 173 17.78 15.99 0.78
C ALA A 173 17.13 14.89 -0.09
N LEU A 174 17.85 13.81 -0.40
CA LEU A 174 17.32 12.62 -1.05
C LEU A 174 16.41 11.79 -0.13
N GLY A 175 16.64 11.84 1.19
CA GLY A 175 15.80 11.22 2.22
C GLY A 175 14.50 11.99 2.50
N GLU A 176 14.53 13.32 2.34
CA GLU A 176 13.36 14.20 2.50
C GLU A 176 12.51 14.35 1.23
N MET A 177 12.82 13.64 0.14
CA MET A 177 11.96 13.61 -1.05
C MET A 177 10.52 13.28 -0.63
N PRO A 178 9.52 14.13 -0.98
CA PRO A 178 8.16 13.94 -0.52
C PRO A 178 7.69 12.56 -0.96
N ARG A 179 7.23 11.75 -0.01
CA ARG A 179 6.40 10.59 -0.34
C ARG A 179 5.22 11.16 -1.12
N LEU A 180 5.21 10.90 -2.43
CA LEU A 180 4.13 11.25 -3.35
C LEU A 180 2.80 10.96 -2.64
N GLU A 181 2.11 12.03 -2.24
CA GLU A 181 0.74 11.93 -1.76
C GLU A 181 -0.08 11.34 -2.91
N LYS A 182 -0.65 10.19 -2.60
CA LYS A 182 -1.51 9.42 -3.46
C LYS A 182 -2.92 9.99 -3.25
N ASP A 183 -3.37 10.81 -4.19
CA ASP A 183 -4.79 11.11 -4.44
C ASP A 183 -5.08 10.95 -5.94
#